data_AF-A0A2S5L5P4-F1
#
_entry.id   AF-A0A2S5L5P4-F1
#
_cell.length_a   1.000
_cell.length_b   1.000
_cell.length_c   1.000
_cell.angle_alpha   90.00
_cell.angle_beta   90.00
_cell.angle_gamma   90.00
#
_symmetry.space_group_name_H-M   'P 1'
#
loop_
_entity.id
_entity.type
_entity.pdbx_description
1 polymer ?
#
loop_
_entity_poly.entity_id
_entity_poly.type
_entity_poly.pdbx_seq_one_letter_code
_entity_poly.pdbx_strand_id
1 'polypeptide(L)'
;MINSMECDRVIWSPNLNLYAPWLHKKIAKGCGIGVGKDYVPWIKTRDFSSKGTSGQTHSMLTDRVIHTLSEYETIYFYILERDHSVIDIREQFPILNLPETIEIAFNLGYKHPTKYGKPDPITIDFLITIQTQTGIKFAARSIKTPEDINDPKIRLRLKIEEIWCDKYQIDWANVDTSSFTKEMLAALRSIRSWYRNGLIIDNEFADLFAKAFLKVYERNVPLNHMLTYLKRKFAINDNSEYDWFNYCAWSKRIPLSIHHISTINDVVILDKYETT
;
A
#
# COMPACT_ATOMS: atom_id res chain seq x y z
N MET A 1 9.98 26.30 -3.25
CA MET A 1 11.15 25.80 -4.02
C MET A 1 11.70 24.62 -3.25
N ILE A 2 11.51 23.41 -3.78
CA ILE A 2 11.98 22.16 -3.18
C ILE A 2 13.49 22.08 -3.43
N ASN A 3 14.29 21.77 -2.40
CA ASN A 3 15.70 21.48 -2.58
C ASN A 3 15.80 20.17 -3.39
N SER A 4 16.30 20.24 -4.62
CA SER A 4 16.42 19.09 -5.53
C SER A 4 17.22 17.92 -4.92
N MET A 5 18.07 18.19 -3.93
CA MET A 5 18.94 17.19 -3.28
C MET A 5 18.22 16.17 -2.38
N GLU A 6 16.98 16.40 -1.94
CA GLU A 6 16.25 15.46 -1.08
C GLU A 6 15.51 14.37 -1.88
N CYS A 7 15.04 14.69 -3.10
CA CYS A 7 14.36 13.73 -3.98
C CYS A 7 15.33 12.71 -4.60
N ASP A 8 16.59 13.09 -4.82
CA ASP A 8 17.57 12.29 -5.57
C ASP A 8 18.06 11.03 -4.81
N ARG A 9 17.78 10.89 -3.51
CA ARG A 9 18.33 9.80 -2.68
C ARG A 9 17.66 8.45 -2.91
N VAL A 10 16.44 8.45 -3.43
CA VAL A 10 15.62 7.24 -3.61
C VAL A 10 15.09 7.11 -5.03
N ILE A 11 15.60 7.92 -5.96
CA ILE A 11 15.28 7.84 -7.38
C ILE A 11 16.52 7.32 -8.09
N TRP A 12 16.45 6.09 -8.57
CA TRP A 12 17.55 5.49 -9.31
C TRP A 12 17.71 6.10 -10.69
N SER A 13 18.96 6.39 -11.06
CA SER A 13 19.29 6.88 -12.40
C SER A 13 19.02 5.81 -13.46
N PRO A 14 18.49 6.16 -14.64
CA PRO A 14 18.35 5.20 -15.74
C PRO A 14 19.69 4.87 -16.41
N ASN A 15 20.80 5.52 -16.03
CA ASN A 15 22.11 5.29 -16.64
C ASN A 15 22.67 3.91 -16.27
N LEU A 16 22.64 2.99 -17.22
CA LEU A 16 23.10 1.60 -17.06
C LEU A 16 24.56 1.48 -16.59
N ASN A 17 25.43 2.44 -16.92
CA ASN A 17 26.85 2.40 -16.56
C ASN A 17 27.09 2.50 -15.04
N LEU A 18 26.09 2.88 -14.27
CA LEU A 18 26.14 2.93 -12.81
C LEU A 18 25.88 1.56 -12.16
N TYR A 19 25.45 0.57 -12.94
CA TYR A 19 25.00 -0.72 -12.43
C TYR A 19 25.79 -1.87 -13.01
N ALA A 20 25.81 -2.97 -12.26
CA ALA A 20 26.42 -4.21 -12.69
C ALA A 20 25.81 -4.72 -14.02
N PRO A 21 26.62 -5.19 -14.99
CA PRO A 21 26.14 -5.58 -16.32
C PRO A 21 25.00 -6.62 -16.33
N TRP A 22 24.98 -7.54 -15.35
CA TRP A 22 23.92 -8.55 -15.26
C TRP A 22 22.55 -8.00 -14.87
N LEU A 23 22.48 -6.77 -14.36
CA LEU A 23 21.23 -6.05 -14.06
C LEU A 23 20.70 -5.25 -15.25
N HIS A 24 21.54 -4.95 -16.24
CA HIS A 24 21.20 -4.03 -17.35
C HIS A 24 19.92 -4.41 -18.08
N LYS A 25 19.72 -5.70 -18.36
CA LYS A 25 18.50 -6.18 -19.04
C LYS A 25 17.21 -5.85 -18.28
N LYS A 26 17.27 -5.84 -16.94
CA LYS A 26 16.11 -5.58 -16.08
C LYS A 26 15.90 -4.08 -15.88
N ILE A 27 16.98 -3.33 -15.67
CA ILE A 27 16.97 -1.87 -15.54
C ILE A 27 16.57 -1.19 -16.85
N ALA A 28 17.04 -1.68 -18.00
CA ALA A 28 16.65 -1.17 -19.32
C ALA A 28 15.15 -1.32 -19.63
N LYS A 29 14.45 -2.19 -18.87
CA LYS A 29 12.98 -2.32 -18.92
C LYS A 29 12.25 -1.42 -17.91
N GLY A 30 12.98 -0.53 -17.24
CA GLY A 30 12.45 0.38 -16.22
C GLY A 30 12.29 -0.24 -14.83
N CYS A 31 12.65 -1.51 -14.60
CA CYS A 31 12.45 -2.14 -13.30
C CYS A 31 13.28 -1.46 -12.20
N GLY A 32 12.63 -1.03 -11.13
CA GLY A 32 13.19 -0.27 -10.02
C GLY A 32 13.34 1.22 -10.29
N ILE A 33 13.18 1.67 -11.54
CA ILE A 33 13.41 3.06 -11.96
C ILE A 33 12.07 3.79 -12.04
N GLY A 34 12.08 5.10 -11.81
CA GLY A 34 10.92 5.97 -11.95
C GLY A 34 10.11 6.16 -10.66
N VAL A 35 9.00 6.89 -10.81
CA VAL A 35 8.06 7.28 -9.76
C VAL A 35 6.64 7.25 -10.31
N GLY A 36 5.63 7.13 -9.45
CA GLY A 36 4.22 7.17 -9.84
C GLY A 36 3.88 6.13 -10.91
N LYS A 37 3.24 6.58 -11.99
CA LYS A 37 2.82 5.75 -13.12
C LYS A 37 3.97 5.08 -13.88
N ASP A 38 5.16 5.70 -13.85
CA ASP A 38 6.32 5.25 -14.63
C ASP A 38 7.17 4.23 -13.85
N TYR A 39 6.88 4.01 -12.57
CA TYR A 39 7.59 3.03 -11.76
C TYR A 39 7.20 1.60 -12.11
N VAL A 40 8.21 0.74 -12.23
CA VAL A 40 8.04 -0.71 -12.43
C VAL A 40 8.70 -1.45 -11.27
N PRO A 41 8.01 -2.32 -10.51
CA PRO A 41 8.60 -3.01 -9.37
C PRO A 41 9.72 -3.97 -9.78
N TRP A 42 10.69 -4.19 -8.89
CA TRP A 42 11.77 -5.15 -9.15
C TRP A 42 11.23 -6.57 -9.28
N ILE A 43 10.29 -6.95 -8.42
CA ILE A 43 9.70 -8.29 -8.39
C ILE A 43 8.24 -8.19 -8.82
N LYS A 44 7.82 -9.02 -9.77
CA LYS A 44 6.43 -9.07 -10.24
C LYS A 44 5.76 -10.35 -9.79
N THR A 45 4.44 -10.34 -9.68
CA THR A 45 3.64 -11.52 -9.26
C THR A 45 3.92 -12.77 -10.11
N ARG A 46 4.16 -12.62 -11.41
CA ARG A 46 4.50 -13.72 -12.33
C ARG A 46 5.86 -14.39 -12.05
N ASP A 47 6.69 -13.78 -11.22
CA ASP A 47 7.99 -14.34 -10.84
C ASP A 47 7.87 -15.40 -9.73
N PHE A 48 6.65 -15.63 -9.21
CA PHE A 48 6.34 -16.67 -8.21
C PHE A 48 5.33 -17.70 -8.74
N SER A 49 5.53 -18.97 -8.38
CA SER A 49 4.51 -20.02 -8.51
C SER A 49 3.42 -19.76 -7.47
N SER A 50 2.25 -19.30 -7.94
CA SER A 50 1.16 -18.82 -7.11
C SER A 50 0.68 -19.88 -6.10
N LYS A 51 0.96 -19.68 -4.81
CA LYS A 51 0.17 -20.28 -3.71
C LYS A 51 -1.18 -19.57 -3.51
N GLY A 52 -1.62 -18.74 -4.47
CA GLY A 52 -2.94 -18.10 -4.49
C GLY A 52 -3.07 -16.78 -3.71
N THR A 53 -1.99 -16.26 -3.13
CA THR A 53 -2.03 -15.05 -2.27
C THR A 53 -1.47 -13.78 -2.91
N SER A 54 -0.89 -13.87 -4.12
CA SER A 54 -0.38 -12.70 -4.85
C SER A 54 -1.51 -11.97 -5.59
N GLY A 55 -1.40 -10.64 -5.67
CA GLY A 55 -2.43 -9.75 -6.20
C GLY A 55 -1.91 -8.79 -7.27
N GLN A 56 -2.77 -8.48 -8.23
CA GLN A 56 -2.58 -7.36 -9.16
C GLN A 56 -3.76 -6.42 -9.02
N THR A 57 -3.48 -5.17 -8.66
CA THR A 57 -4.53 -4.16 -8.45
C THR A 57 -4.15 -2.88 -9.17
N HIS A 58 -5.07 -2.32 -9.95
CA HIS A 58 -4.89 -1.00 -10.54
C HIS A 58 -5.00 0.07 -9.45
N SER A 59 -3.94 0.85 -9.22
CA SER A 59 -3.95 1.90 -8.22
C SER A 59 -4.63 3.17 -8.73
N MET A 60 -5.50 3.74 -7.90
CA MET A 60 -6.11 5.04 -8.15
C MET A 60 -5.14 6.20 -7.87
N LEU A 61 -4.07 5.95 -7.11
CA LEU A 61 -3.07 6.95 -6.76
C LEU A 61 -2.06 7.17 -7.88
N THR A 62 -1.55 6.07 -8.46
CA THR A 62 -0.41 6.11 -9.39
C THR A 62 -0.77 5.69 -10.82
N ASP A 63 -2.04 5.36 -11.11
CA ASP A 63 -2.51 4.96 -12.45
C ASP A 63 -1.68 3.83 -13.08
N ARG A 64 -1.34 2.83 -12.27
CA ARG A 64 -0.62 1.62 -12.71
C ARG A 64 -1.04 0.40 -11.93
N VAL A 65 -0.67 -0.77 -12.45
CA VAL A 65 -0.84 -2.04 -11.73
C VAL A 65 0.22 -2.16 -10.63
N ILE A 66 -0.26 -2.35 -9.41
CA ILE A 66 0.54 -2.67 -8.23
C ILE A 66 0.65 -4.19 -8.11
N HIS A 67 1.86 -4.68 -7.84
CA HIS A 67 2.15 -6.10 -7.69
C HIS A 67 2.42 -6.47 -6.22
N THR A 68 1.44 -7.07 -5.54
CA THR A 68 1.61 -7.58 -4.18
C THR A 68 1.85 -9.09 -4.19
N LEU A 69 2.75 -9.55 -3.32
CA LEU A 69 3.19 -10.96 -3.26
C LEU A 69 2.46 -11.76 -2.17
N SER A 70 1.65 -11.09 -1.34
CA SER A 70 0.84 -11.71 -0.29
C SER A 70 -0.46 -10.95 -0.02
N GLU A 71 -1.39 -11.59 0.70
CA GLU A 71 -2.59 -10.94 1.22
C GLU A 71 -2.23 -9.79 2.17
N TYR A 72 -1.18 -9.94 2.96
CA TYR A 72 -0.72 -8.96 3.95
C TYR A 72 -0.18 -7.69 3.25
N GLU A 73 0.58 -7.87 2.16
CA GLU A 73 1.00 -6.75 1.32
C GLU A 73 -0.19 -6.07 0.65
N THR A 74 -1.22 -6.84 0.26
CA THR A 74 -2.45 -6.28 -0.35
C THR A 74 -3.24 -5.45 0.65
N ILE A 75 -3.37 -5.93 1.89
CA ILE A 75 -3.97 -5.18 3.00
C ILE A 75 -3.21 -3.87 3.21
N TYR A 76 -1.88 -3.95 3.32
CA TYR A 76 -1.06 -2.77 3.57
C TYR A 76 -1.12 -1.76 2.43
N PHE A 77 -1.07 -2.22 1.18
CA PHE A 77 -1.26 -1.36 0.01
C PHE A 77 -2.59 -0.57 0.09
N TYR A 78 -3.70 -1.23 0.45
CA TYR A 78 -4.98 -0.54 0.59
C TYR A 78 -5.01 0.44 1.77
N ILE A 79 -4.29 0.17 2.86
CA ILE A 79 -4.12 1.14 3.95
C ILE A 79 -3.41 2.39 3.43
N LEU A 80 -2.30 2.21 2.69
CA LEU A 80 -1.53 3.31 2.11
C LEU A 80 -2.34 4.12 1.09
N GLU A 81 -3.06 3.46 0.19
CA GLU A 81 -3.87 4.15 -0.84
C GLU A 81 -5.04 4.95 -0.25
N ARG A 82 -5.47 4.64 0.98
CA ARG A 82 -6.48 5.42 1.73
C ARG A 82 -5.90 6.61 2.50
N ASP A 83 -4.58 6.73 2.58
CA ASP A 83 -3.93 7.82 3.28
C ASP A 83 -3.72 9.00 2.32
N HIS A 84 -4.45 10.10 2.54
CA HIS A 84 -4.38 11.30 1.71
C HIS A 84 -3.00 11.99 1.72
N SER A 85 -2.13 11.66 2.67
CA SER A 85 -0.75 12.17 2.69
C SER A 85 0.17 11.39 1.75
N VAL A 86 -0.20 10.17 1.34
CA VAL A 86 0.61 9.32 0.46
C VAL A 86 0.38 9.74 -0.99
N ILE A 87 1.46 10.10 -1.69
CA ILE A 87 1.42 10.60 -3.07
C ILE A 87 2.09 9.66 -4.09
N ASP A 88 2.90 8.72 -3.63
CA ASP A 88 3.47 7.66 -4.46
C ASP A 88 3.75 6.42 -3.61
N ILE A 89 3.60 5.24 -4.21
CA ILE A 89 3.86 3.94 -3.60
C ILE A 89 4.69 3.16 -4.60
N ARG A 90 5.89 2.73 -4.20
CA ARG A 90 6.82 1.93 -5.00
C ARG A 90 7.04 0.60 -4.31
N GLU A 91 6.28 -0.41 -4.72
CA GLU A 91 6.37 -1.76 -4.18
C GLU A 91 7.60 -2.50 -4.72
N GLN A 92 8.12 -3.44 -3.94
CA GLN A 92 9.28 -4.27 -4.29
C GLN A 92 10.47 -3.41 -4.76
N PHE A 93 10.74 -2.33 -4.01
CA PHE A 93 11.74 -1.32 -4.33
C PHE A 93 13.15 -1.90 -4.18
N PRO A 94 13.94 -1.99 -5.26
CA PRO A 94 15.28 -2.57 -5.18
C PRO A 94 16.28 -1.54 -4.67
N ILE A 95 17.18 -1.96 -3.78
CA ILE A 95 18.37 -1.19 -3.46
C ILE A 95 19.44 -1.52 -4.52
N LEU A 96 19.56 -0.67 -5.54
CA LEU A 96 20.43 -0.94 -6.70
C LEU A 96 21.92 -0.71 -6.43
N ASN A 97 22.27 -0.07 -5.30
CA ASN A 97 23.64 0.04 -4.82
C ASN A 97 24.13 -1.29 -4.21
N LEU A 98 24.42 -2.26 -5.08
CA LEU A 98 24.87 -3.60 -4.68
C LEU A 98 26.11 -3.61 -3.77
N PRO A 99 27.18 -2.83 -4.04
CA PRO A 99 28.34 -2.80 -3.14
C PRO A 99 27.97 -2.50 -1.69
N GLU A 100 27.07 -1.54 -1.49
CA GLU A 100 26.61 -1.12 -0.17
C GLU A 100 25.82 -2.22 0.54
N THR A 101 24.85 -2.86 -0.13
CA THR A 101 24.09 -3.95 0.50
C THR A 101 24.93 -5.20 0.75
N ILE A 102 25.93 -5.47 -0.09
CA ILE A 102 26.90 -6.55 0.10
C ILE A 102 27.78 -6.30 1.32
N GLU A 103 28.27 -5.06 1.49
CA GLU A 103 29.07 -4.67 2.66
C GLU A 103 28.27 -4.79 3.96
N ILE A 104 27.04 -4.26 3.99
CA ILE A 104 26.17 -4.38 5.17
C ILE A 104 25.88 -5.86 5.47
N ALA A 105 25.56 -6.65 4.44
CA ALA A 105 25.32 -8.09 4.59
C ALA A 105 26.54 -8.83 5.19
N PHE A 106 27.74 -8.54 4.68
CA PHE A 106 28.99 -9.11 5.18
C PHE A 106 29.21 -8.79 6.65
N ASN A 107 29.04 -7.53 7.06
CA ASN A 107 29.21 -7.09 8.44
C ASN A 107 28.19 -7.74 9.40
N LEU A 108 27.01 -8.11 8.91
CA LEU A 108 25.98 -8.81 9.68
C LEU A 108 26.12 -10.34 9.63
N GLY A 109 27.11 -10.90 8.94
CA GLY A 109 27.24 -12.34 8.72
C GLY A 109 26.11 -12.93 7.85
N TYR A 110 25.42 -12.11 7.08
CA TYR A 110 24.34 -12.50 6.20
C TYR A 110 24.86 -12.83 4.79
N LYS A 111 24.49 -13.99 4.25
CA LYS A 111 24.80 -14.34 2.86
C LYS A 111 23.91 -13.54 1.91
N HIS A 112 24.49 -12.54 1.25
CA HIS A 112 23.77 -11.70 0.28
C HIS A 112 23.05 -12.55 -0.79
N PRO A 113 21.78 -12.22 -1.13
CA PRO A 113 21.03 -12.96 -2.13
C PRO A 113 21.72 -12.95 -3.50
N THR A 114 21.62 -14.07 -4.20
CA THR A 114 22.12 -14.22 -5.56
C THR A 114 21.06 -14.82 -6.47
N LYS A 115 21.06 -14.42 -7.74
CA LYS A 115 20.25 -14.97 -8.82
C LYS A 115 21.18 -15.38 -9.96
N TYR A 116 21.10 -16.64 -10.40
CA TYR A 116 22.02 -17.22 -11.40
C TYR A 116 23.50 -17.03 -11.04
N GLY A 117 23.86 -17.16 -9.76
CA GLY A 117 25.24 -17.01 -9.29
C GLY A 117 25.76 -15.57 -9.23
N LYS A 118 24.91 -14.57 -9.49
CA LYS A 118 25.26 -13.14 -9.40
C LYS A 118 24.48 -12.47 -8.27
N PRO A 119 25.05 -11.50 -7.52
CA PRO A 119 24.31 -10.74 -6.52
C PRO A 119 23.05 -10.09 -7.11
N ASP A 120 21.92 -10.25 -6.43
CA ASP A 120 20.64 -9.64 -6.80
C ASP A 120 20.25 -8.60 -5.75
N PRO A 121 19.67 -7.44 -6.11
CA PRO A 121 19.30 -6.41 -5.15
C PRO A 121 18.42 -6.91 -4.01
N ILE A 122 18.70 -6.42 -2.79
CA ILE A 122 17.74 -6.49 -1.69
C ILE A 122 16.57 -5.58 -2.05
N THR A 123 15.36 -6.03 -1.75
CA THR A 123 14.12 -5.30 -2.04
C THR A 123 13.41 -4.95 -0.74
N ILE A 124 12.93 -3.72 -0.68
CA ILE A 124 12.01 -3.21 0.35
C ILE A 124 10.59 -3.40 -0.18
N ASP A 125 9.68 -3.93 0.65
CA ASP A 125 8.34 -4.29 0.18
C ASP A 125 7.55 -3.05 -0.29
N PHE A 126 7.64 -1.92 0.44
CA PHE A 126 7.06 -0.64 0.03
C PHE A 126 7.99 0.54 0.35
N LEU A 127 8.33 1.33 -0.67
CA LEU A 127 8.86 2.68 -0.52
C LEU A 127 7.75 3.69 -0.80
N ILE A 128 7.47 4.55 0.17
CA ILE A 128 6.31 5.43 0.21
C ILE A 128 6.80 6.87 0.14
N THR A 129 6.18 7.67 -0.74
CA THR A 129 6.39 9.11 -0.80
C THR A 129 5.23 9.81 -0.12
N ILE A 130 5.52 10.57 0.93
CA ILE A 130 4.53 11.21 1.79
C ILE A 130 4.64 12.73 1.63
N GLN A 131 3.54 13.37 1.27
CA GLN A 131 3.39 14.82 1.30
C GLN A 131 3.10 15.28 2.73
N THR A 132 3.98 16.14 3.25
CA THR A 132 3.83 16.79 4.55
C THR A 132 3.68 18.29 4.39
N GLN A 133 3.35 19.01 5.48
CA GLN A 133 3.29 20.48 5.48
C GLN A 133 4.64 21.12 5.12
N THR A 134 5.75 20.46 5.42
CA THR A 134 7.11 20.99 5.23
C THR A 134 7.78 20.49 3.95
N GLY A 135 7.11 19.65 3.15
CA GLY A 135 7.68 19.06 1.94
C GLY A 135 7.45 17.55 1.84
N ILE A 136 8.26 16.88 1.02
CA ILE A 136 8.17 15.44 0.77
C ILE A 136 9.04 14.69 1.79
N LYS A 137 8.51 13.58 2.32
CA LYS A 137 9.27 12.61 3.12
C LYS A 137 9.16 11.22 2.51
N PHE A 138 10.13 10.37 2.82
CA PHE A 138 10.13 8.97 2.42
C PHE A 138 10.01 8.06 3.64
N ALA A 139 9.19 7.03 3.49
CA ALA A 139 9.08 5.93 4.44
C ALA A 139 9.29 4.59 3.72
N ALA A 140 9.98 3.67 4.37
CA ALA A 140 10.18 2.31 3.91
C ALA A 140 9.47 1.34 4.86
N ARG A 141 8.73 0.39 4.31
CA ARG A 141 7.90 -0.52 5.08
C ARG A 141 8.08 -1.93 4.57
N SER A 142 8.46 -2.82 5.47
CA SER A 142 8.60 -4.25 5.21
C SER A 142 7.43 -4.98 5.86
N ILE A 143 6.87 -5.96 5.14
CA ILE A 143 5.68 -6.72 5.53
C ILE A 143 6.12 -8.16 5.76
N LYS A 144 6.03 -8.63 7.00
CA LYS A 144 6.39 -10.00 7.40
C LYS A 144 5.33 -10.53 8.33
N THR A 145 5.00 -11.81 8.21
CA THR A 145 4.03 -12.40 9.14
C THR A 145 4.65 -12.52 10.55
N PRO A 146 3.83 -12.67 11.61
CA PRO A 146 4.36 -12.92 12.95
C PRO A 146 5.30 -14.13 13.02
N GLU A 147 5.07 -15.15 12.19
CA GLU A 147 5.92 -16.33 12.08
C GLU A 147 7.26 -16.01 11.40
N ASP A 148 7.25 -15.22 10.32
CA ASP A 148 8.45 -14.81 9.58
C ASP A 148 9.46 -14.07 10.48
N ILE A 149 8.96 -13.27 11.43
CA ILE A 149 9.80 -12.48 12.34
C ILE A 149 10.67 -13.37 13.24
N ASN A 150 10.30 -14.63 13.46
CA ASN A 150 11.08 -15.57 14.25
C ASN A 150 12.25 -16.20 13.47
N ASP A 151 12.30 -16.08 12.13
CA ASP A 151 13.41 -16.57 11.33
C ASP A 151 14.63 -15.64 11.46
N PRO A 152 15.77 -16.12 12.00
CA PRO A 152 16.99 -15.31 12.13
C PRO A 152 17.47 -14.73 10.79
N LYS A 153 17.28 -15.45 9.69
CA LYS A 153 17.68 -15.02 8.35
C LYS A 153 16.81 -13.86 7.86
N ILE A 154 15.51 -13.89 8.15
CA ILE A 154 14.59 -12.80 7.82
C ILE A 154 14.96 -11.56 8.65
N ARG A 155 15.22 -11.73 9.95
CA ARG A 155 15.66 -10.62 10.82
C ARG A 155 16.95 -9.96 10.33
N LEU A 156 17.95 -10.76 9.92
CA LEU A 156 19.19 -10.22 9.36
C LEU A 156 18.95 -9.48 8.04
N ARG A 157 18.07 -10.00 7.16
CA ARG A 157 17.68 -9.31 5.94
C ARG A 157 17.02 -7.97 6.23
N LEU A 158 16.04 -7.93 7.15
CA LEU A 158 15.38 -6.71 7.59
C LEU A 158 16.38 -5.70 8.16
N LYS A 159 17.39 -6.17 8.90
CA LYS A 159 18.43 -5.29 9.44
C LYS A 159 19.26 -4.61 8.36
N ILE A 160 19.46 -5.25 7.21
CA ILE A 160 20.13 -4.62 6.06
C ILE A 160 19.27 -3.48 5.50
N GLU A 161 17.96 -3.70 5.37
CA GLU A 161 17.00 -2.69 4.92
C GLU A 161 16.97 -1.49 5.87
N GLU A 162 16.90 -1.74 7.19
CA GLU A 162 16.96 -0.73 8.25
C GLU A 162 18.24 0.11 8.18
N ILE A 163 19.43 -0.52 8.18
CA ILE A 163 20.72 0.18 8.14
C ILE A 163 20.84 1.04 6.88
N TRP A 164 20.40 0.52 5.74
CA TRP A 164 20.39 1.28 4.50
C TRP A 164 19.46 2.49 4.62
N CYS A 165 18.20 2.29 5.05
CA CYS A 165 17.23 3.37 5.20
C CYS A 165 17.70 4.47 6.16
N ASP A 166 18.26 4.09 7.32
CA ASP A 166 18.81 5.03 8.30
C ASP A 166 19.88 5.94 7.69
N LYS A 167 20.78 5.36 6.88
CA LYS A 167 21.84 6.11 6.19
C LYS A 167 21.28 7.15 5.22
N TYR A 168 20.17 6.84 4.54
CA TYR A 168 19.53 7.76 3.59
C TYR A 168 18.42 8.61 4.23
N GLN A 169 18.24 8.54 5.55
CA GLN A 169 17.21 9.26 6.31
C GLN A 169 15.78 8.92 5.86
N ILE A 170 15.56 7.65 5.54
CA ILE A 170 14.26 7.08 5.19
C ILE A 170 13.70 6.45 6.45
N ASP A 171 12.50 6.84 6.86
CA ASP A 171 11.84 6.26 8.03
C ASP A 171 11.49 4.79 7.73
N TRP A 172 12.22 3.84 8.30
CA TRP A 172 12.02 2.41 8.09
C TRP A 172 11.29 1.75 9.25
N ALA A 173 10.34 0.87 8.94
CA ALA A 173 9.73 0.01 9.94
C ALA A 173 9.29 -1.33 9.32
N ASN A 174 9.41 -2.40 10.11
CA ASN A 174 8.63 -3.61 9.88
C ASN A 174 7.20 -3.35 10.36
N VAL A 175 6.21 -3.51 9.49
CA VAL A 175 4.81 -3.26 9.83
C VAL A 175 4.33 -4.34 10.79
N ASP A 176 3.65 -3.92 11.86
CA ASP A 176 2.92 -4.87 12.71
C ASP A 176 1.69 -5.39 11.96
N THR A 177 1.76 -6.65 11.56
CA THR A 177 0.68 -7.31 10.81
C THR A 177 -0.17 -8.21 11.71
N SER A 178 -0.04 -8.14 13.04
CA SER A 178 -0.80 -9.00 13.97
C SER A 178 -2.32 -8.82 13.85
N SER A 179 -2.77 -7.64 13.41
CA SER A 179 -4.17 -7.30 13.17
C SER A 179 -4.67 -7.62 11.75
N PHE A 180 -3.80 -8.11 10.86
CA PHE A 180 -4.16 -8.33 9.46
C PHE A 180 -4.89 -9.66 9.30
N THR A 181 -6.14 -9.59 8.84
CA THR A 181 -7.01 -10.75 8.68
C THR A 181 -7.60 -10.83 7.27
N LYS A 182 -8.15 -11.99 6.91
CA LYS A 182 -8.85 -12.16 5.62
C LYS A 182 -10.12 -11.33 5.56
N GLU A 183 -10.77 -11.15 6.70
CA GLU A 183 -11.93 -10.30 6.90
C GLU A 183 -11.57 -8.84 6.62
N MET A 184 -10.41 -8.39 7.10
CA MET A 184 -9.91 -7.04 6.83
C MET A 184 -9.62 -6.83 5.34
N LEU A 185 -9.00 -7.81 4.68
CA LEU A 185 -8.80 -7.75 3.23
C LEU A 185 -10.13 -7.69 2.46
N ALA A 186 -11.13 -8.48 2.87
CA ALA A 186 -12.45 -8.50 2.26
C ALA A 186 -13.18 -7.16 2.48
N ALA A 187 -13.10 -6.59 3.68
CA ALA A 187 -13.65 -5.28 4.00
C ALA A 187 -13.02 -4.19 3.12
N LEU A 188 -11.68 -4.12 3.06
CA LEU A 188 -10.95 -3.16 2.22
C LEU A 188 -11.33 -3.30 0.74
N ARG A 189 -11.46 -4.53 0.22
CA ARG A 189 -11.94 -4.76 -1.16
C ARG A 189 -13.38 -4.30 -1.38
N SER A 190 -14.26 -4.54 -0.41
CA SER A 190 -15.67 -4.11 -0.46
C SER A 190 -15.75 -2.59 -0.54
N ILE A 191 -15.09 -1.88 0.38
CA ILE A 191 -15.14 -0.41 0.41
C ILE A 191 -14.34 0.24 -0.72
N ARG A 192 -13.46 -0.48 -1.42
CA ARG A 192 -12.78 0.02 -2.63
C ARG A 192 -13.62 -0.14 -3.90
N SER A 193 -14.73 -0.88 -3.84
CA SER A 193 -15.50 -1.26 -5.03
C SER A 193 -16.08 -0.08 -5.81
N TRP A 194 -16.32 1.06 -5.15
CA TRP A 194 -16.78 2.31 -5.79
C TRP A 194 -15.88 2.73 -6.97
N TYR A 195 -14.57 2.52 -6.85
CA TYR A 195 -13.61 2.86 -7.91
C TYR A 195 -13.78 1.96 -9.13
N ARG A 196 -14.00 0.66 -8.90
CA ARG A 196 -14.27 -0.30 -9.99
C ARG A 196 -15.62 -0.06 -10.66
N ASN A 197 -16.60 0.38 -9.88
CA ASN A 197 -17.94 0.68 -10.36
C ASN A 197 -18.00 2.02 -11.12
N GLY A 198 -16.91 2.80 -11.11
CA GLY A 198 -16.80 4.03 -11.90
C GLY A 198 -17.57 5.20 -11.30
N LEU A 199 -17.74 5.25 -9.98
CA LEU A 199 -18.40 6.37 -9.31
C LEU A 199 -17.65 7.67 -9.60
N ILE A 200 -18.36 8.65 -10.17
CA ILE A 200 -17.84 10.01 -10.38
C ILE A 200 -17.94 10.76 -9.07
N ILE A 201 -16.79 11.21 -8.56
CA ILE A 201 -16.71 11.81 -7.23
C ILE A 201 -17.11 13.28 -7.24
N ASP A 202 -18.07 13.59 -6.37
CA ASP A 202 -18.42 14.94 -5.92
C ASP A 202 -18.10 15.00 -4.41
N ASN A 203 -17.09 15.80 -4.06
CA ASN A 203 -16.61 15.89 -2.67
C ASN A 203 -17.61 16.61 -1.75
N GLU A 204 -18.36 17.59 -2.26
CA GLU A 204 -19.37 18.29 -1.48
C GLU A 204 -20.55 17.36 -1.18
N PHE A 205 -20.99 16.60 -2.19
CA PHE A 205 -21.99 15.58 -2.00
C PHE A 205 -21.52 14.48 -1.05
N ALA A 206 -20.28 14.00 -1.19
CA ALA A 206 -19.73 13.00 -0.27
C ALA A 206 -19.71 13.46 1.19
N ASP A 207 -19.35 14.72 1.45
CA ASP A 207 -19.38 15.30 2.79
C ASP A 207 -20.81 15.39 3.35
N LEU A 208 -21.78 15.80 2.52
CA LEU A 208 -23.19 15.83 2.89
C LEU A 208 -23.75 14.43 3.15
N PHE A 209 -23.42 13.47 2.30
CA PHE A 209 -23.81 12.07 2.40
C PHE A 209 -23.27 11.47 3.71
N ALA A 210 -21.98 11.61 3.98
CA ALA A 210 -21.35 11.11 5.20
C ALA A 210 -21.98 11.73 6.46
N LYS A 211 -22.20 13.05 6.47
CA LYS A 211 -22.88 13.75 7.58
C LYS A 211 -24.31 13.22 7.78
N ALA A 212 -25.04 12.96 6.70
CA ALA A 212 -26.40 12.42 6.78
C ALA A 212 -26.40 10.97 7.26
N PHE A 213 -25.47 10.14 6.79
CA PHE A 213 -25.28 8.76 7.25
C PHE A 213 -25.02 8.71 8.75
N LEU A 214 -24.08 9.51 9.25
CA LEU A 214 -23.75 9.53 10.68
C LEU A 214 -24.91 10.00 11.58
N LYS A 215 -25.86 10.76 11.04
CA LYS A 215 -27.08 11.17 11.78
C LYS A 215 -28.12 10.06 11.88
N VAL A 216 -28.16 9.14 10.92
CA VAL A 216 -29.11 8.00 10.89
C VAL A 216 -28.46 6.69 11.27
N TYR A 217 -27.17 6.71 11.61
CA TYR A 217 -26.44 5.53 12.02
C TYR A 217 -27.03 4.96 13.31
N GLU A 218 -27.44 3.70 13.24
CA GLU A 218 -27.96 2.94 14.36
C GLU A 218 -27.20 1.61 14.48
N ARG A 219 -26.79 1.27 15.71
CA ARG A 219 -26.13 -0.02 15.96
C ARG A 219 -27.12 -1.16 15.72
N ASN A 220 -26.61 -2.30 15.25
CA ASN A 220 -27.40 -3.51 14.96
C ASN A 220 -28.48 -3.33 13.87
N VAL A 221 -28.45 -2.21 13.14
CA VAL A 221 -29.29 -2.00 11.96
C VAL A 221 -28.46 -2.35 10.72
N PRO A 222 -29.00 -3.19 9.81
CA PRO A 222 -28.34 -3.50 8.55
C PRO A 222 -28.08 -2.25 7.69
N LEU A 223 -26.94 -2.24 6.98
CA LEU A 223 -26.53 -1.13 6.13
C LEU A 223 -27.61 -0.72 5.11
N ASN A 224 -28.25 -1.69 4.45
CA ASN A 224 -29.30 -1.46 3.45
C ASN A 224 -30.47 -0.59 3.96
N HIS A 225 -30.86 -0.69 5.24
CA HIS A 225 -31.94 0.08 5.82
C HIS A 225 -31.56 1.57 5.89
N MET A 226 -30.35 1.87 6.37
CA MET A 226 -29.82 3.23 6.40
C MET A 226 -29.62 3.80 4.99
N LEU A 227 -29.10 2.99 4.06
CA LEU A 227 -28.91 3.42 2.67
C LEU A 227 -30.23 3.68 1.95
N THR A 228 -31.29 2.90 2.23
CA THR A 228 -32.62 3.13 1.65
C THR A 228 -33.17 4.49 2.05
N TYR A 229 -32.96 4.90 3.31
CA TYR A 229 -33.32 6.25 3.76
C TYR A 229 -32.52 7.33 3.02
N LEU A 230 -31.19 7.17 2.91
CA LEU A 230 -30.33 8.15 2.25
C LEU A 230 -30.63 8.26 0.75
N LYS A 231 -30.89 7.14 0.08
CA LYS A 231 -31.32 7.09 -1.32
C LYS A 231 -32.52 7.99 -1.57
N ARG A 232 -33.56 7.86 -0.72
CA ARG A 232 -34.76 8.72 -0.78
C ARG A 232 -34.45 10.18 -0.47
N LYS A 233 -33.67 10.42 0.59
CA LYS A 233 -33.33 11.78 1.06
C LYS A 233 -32.57 12.60 0.02
N PHE A 234 -31.63 11.98 -0.68
CA PHE A 234 -30.79 12.63 -1.68
C PHE A 234 -31.31 12.47 -3.11
N ALA A 235 -32.48 11.84 -3.29
CA ALA A 235 -33.03 11.51 -4.61
C ALA A 235 -32.00 10.82 -5.53
N ILE A 236 -31.26 9.85 -4.97
CA ILE A 236 -30.32 9.04 -5.74
C ILE A 236 -31.15 8.12 -6.63
N ASN A 237 -31.18 8.44 -7.92
CA ASN A 237 -32.06 7.81 -8.90
C ASN A 237 -31.47 6.53 -9.52
N ASP A 238 -30.17 6.31 -9.33
CA ASP A 238 -29.49 5.07 -9.71
C ASP A 238 -29.33 4.15 -8.48
N ASN A 239 -28.45 3.15 -8.56
CA ASN A 239 -28.11 2.25 -7.44
C ASN A 239 -26.74 2.60 -6.82
N SER A 240 -26.31 3.86 -6.90
CA SER A 240 -24.99 4.31 -6.42
C SER A 240 -24.91 4.58 -4.92
N GLU A 241 -26.01 4.44 -4.15
CA GLU A 241 -26.00 4.71 -2.71
C GLU A 241 -24.96 3.88 -1.94
N TYR A 242 -24.70 2.66 -2.39
CA TYR A 242 -23.68 1.79 -1.82
C TYR A 242 -22.27 2.25 -2.20
N ASP A 243 -22.08 2.72 -3.44
CA ASP A 243 -20.80 3.26 -3.89
C ASP A 243 -20.45 4.57 -3.17
N TRP A 244 -21.43 5.44 -2.92
CA TRP A 244 -21.24 6.65 -2.10
C TRP A 244 -20.85 6.30 -0.67
N PHE A 245 -21.50 5.31 -0.06
CA PHE A 245 -21.11 4.81 1.26
C PHE A 245 -19.69 4.27 1.25
N ASN A 246 -19.34 3.42 0.29
CA ASN A 246 -18.01 2.84 0.13
C ASN A 246 -16.95 3.93 -0.09
N TYR A 247 -17.21 4.93 -0.92
CA TYR A 247 -16.32 6.06 -1.12
C TYR A 247 -16.12 6.86 0.18
N CYS A 248 -17.19 7.12 0.92
CA CYS A 248 -17.11 7.83 2.21
C CYS A 248 -16.33 7.02 3.26
N ALA A 249 -16.47 5.70 3.30
CA ALA A 249 -15.68 4.81 4.16
C ALA A 249 -14.21 4.73 3.72
N TRP A 250 -13.96 4.62 2.41
CA TRP A 250 -12.62 4.60 1.83
C TRP A 250 -11.85 5.88 2.16
N SER A 251 -12.48 7.03 1.92
CA SER A 251 -11.92 8.37 2.16
C SER A 251 -11.93 8.81 3.63
N LYS A 252 -12.34 7.93 4.56
CA LYS A 252 -12.39 8.16 6.02
C LYS A 252 -13.37 9.26 6.47
N ARG A 253 -14.34 9.63 5.63
CA ARG A 253 -15.46 10.52 6.00
C ARG A 253 -16.48 9.81 6.90
N ILE A 254 -16.66 8.52 6.68
CA ILE A 254 -17.32 7.61 7.61
C ILE A 254 -16.20 6.78 8.27
N PRO A 255 -16.04 6.84 9.60
CA PRO A 255 -14.98 6.11 10.31
C PRO A 255 -15.40 4.64 10.47
N LEU A 256 -15.43 3.91 9.36
CA LEU A 256 -15.82 2.50 9.30
C LEU A 256 -14.66 1.61 9.76
N SER A 257 -14.97 0.66 10.65
CA SER A 257 -14.04 -0.40 11.00
C SER A 257 -13.71 -1.25 9.79
N ILE A 258 -12.42 -1.34 9.51
CA ILE A 258 -11.89 -2.23 8.47
C ILE A 258 -11.58 -3.62 8.99
N HIS A 259 -11.76 -3.90 10.30
CA HIS A 259 -11.53 -5.22 10.88
C HIS A 259 -12.72 -6.18 10.69
N HIS A 260 -13.87 -5.64 10.29
CA HIS A 260 -15.09 -6.39 10.07
C HIS A 260 -15.60 -6.24 8.64
N ILE A 261 -16.15 -7.31 8.07
CA ILE A 261 -16.78 -7.27 6.76
C ILE A 261 -18.05 -6.42 6.87
N SER A 262 -18.18 -5.43 6.00
CA SER A 262 -19.42 -4.69 5.77
C SER A 262 -19.90 -4.98 4.35
N THR A 263 -20.77 -5.98 4.19
CA THR A 263 -21.64 -6.11 3.02
C THR A 263 -22.95 -5.35 3.25
N ILE A 264 -23.77 -5.24 2.20
CA ILE A 264 -25.05 -4.51 2.24
C ILE A 264 -26.04 -5.03 3.31
N ASN A 265 -25.92 -6.30 3.71
CA ASN A 265 -26.79 -6.93 4.72
C ASN A 265 -26.16 -6.97 6.11
N ASP A 266 -24.90 -6.56 6.24
CA ASP A 266 -24.19 -6.63 7.51
C ASP A 266 -24.48 -5.41 8.38
N VAL A 267 -24.22 -5.57 9.67
CA VAL A 267 -24.22 -4.48 10.65
C VAL A 267 -22.94 -3.67 10.45
N VAL A 268 -23.11 -2.35 10.38
CA VAL A 268 -22.00 -1.41 10.23
C VAL A 268 -21.37 -1.12 11.59
N ILE A 269 -20.07 -1.35 11.71
CA ILE A 269 -19.27 -1.01 12.90
C ILE A 269 -18.40 0.20 12.59
N LEU A 270 -18.51 1.25 13.41
CA LEU A 270 -17.66 2.44 13.29
C LEU A 270 -16.52 2.39 14.32
N ASP A 271 -15.33 2.88 13.95
CA ASP A 271 -14.09 2.81 14.76
C ASP A 271 -14.26 3.36 16.19
N LYS A 272 -15.08 4.40 16.36
CA LYS A 272 -15.41 4.99 17.67
C LYS A 272 -16.17 4.05 18.62
N TYR A 273 -16.53 2.86 18.18
CA TYR A 273 -17.35 1.89 18.90
C TYR A 273 -16.72 0.50 19.01
N GLU A 274 -15.46 0.30 18.59
CA GLU A 274 -14.74 -0.99 18.68
C GLU A 274 -14.47 -1.46 20.13
N THR A 275 -14.64 -0.59 21.13
CA THR A 275 -14.35 -0.84 22.56
C THR A 275 -15.58 -0.95 23.47
N THR A 276 -16.77 -1.17 22.90
CA THR A 276 -18.02 -1.42 23.65
C THR A 276 -18.79 -2.58 23.09
#